data_AF-X0S3U3-F1
#
_entry.id   AF-X0S3U3-F1
#
_cell.length_a   1.000
_cell.length_b   1.000
_cell.length_c   1.000
_cell.angle_alpha   90.00
_cell.angle_beta   90.00
_cell.angle_gamma   90.00
#
_symmetry.space_group_name_H-M   'P 1'
#
loop_
_entity.id
_entity.type
_entity.pdbx_description
1 polymer ?
#
loop_
_entity_poly.entity_id
_entity_poly.type
_entity_poly.pdbx_seq_one_letter_code
_entity_poly.pdbx_strand_id
1 'polypeptide(L)'
;ALKECNDAWNIALEWDYPWPRIQALHDKGLAYLGMKSINEAQGVADELKELIEKGMFRKSIRFYYHLIGMIELENENFSKAVDYFKKAISFVPFQYFTLPWLIKHEHALFINSLALAYYKAGHLDKSSEEFERLTSLSLGRLYYGDIYARSFYMLGKIFEQKGWKGKAIENYEKFLDLWKDADPGIAEIEDAEKRLAGLKRQ
;
A
#
# COMPACT_ATOMS: atom_id res chain seq x y z
N ALA A 1 7.56 -15.90 0.09
CA ALA A 1 7.72 -14.65 0.87
C ALA A 1 9.04 -14.62 1.66
N LEU A 2 9.13 -15.13 2.90
CA LEU A 2 10.34 -14.94 3.75
C LEU A 2 11.62 -15.53 3.14
N LYS A 3 11.53 -16.72 2.52
CA LYS A 3 12.66 -17.33 1.81
C LYS A 3 13.17 -16.42 0.68
N GLU A 4 12.26 -15.90 -0.15
CA GLU A 4 12.59 -15.01 -1.27
C GLU A 4 13.19 -13.68 -0.78
N CYS A 5 12.73 -13.14 0.35
CA CYS A 5 13.31 -11.94 0.95
C CYS A 5 14.76 -12.20 1.41
N ASN A 6 15.02 -13.35 2.02
CA ASN A 6 16.36 -13.74 2.44
C ASN A 6 17.27 -14.02 1.24
N ASP A 7 16.76 -14.65 0.19
CA ASP A 7 17.51 -14.89 -1.05
C ASP A 7 17.87 -13.56 -1.74
N ALA A 8 16.93 -12.62 -1.83
CA ALA A 8 17.16 -11.27 -2.35
C ALA A 8 18.19 -10.50 -1.50
N TRP A 9 18.15 -10.65 -0.18
CA TRP A 9 19.15 -10.08 0.73
C TRP A 9 20.55 -10.64 0.49
N ASN A 10 20.69 -11.96 0.34
CA ASN A 10 21.97 -12.62 0.10
C ASN A 10 22.58 -12.19 -1.25
N ILE A 11 21.76 -12.13 -2.30
CA ILE A 11 22.20 -11.59 -3.60
C ILE A 11 22.65 -10.13 -3.43
N ALA A 12 21.92 -9.31 -2.68
CA ALA A 12 22.31 -7.93 -2.45
C ALA A 12 23.60 -7.76 -1.62
N LEU A 13 23.93 -8.74 -0.75
CA LEU A 13 25.20 -8.77 -0.03
C LEU A 13 26.37 -9.01 -0.99
N GLU A 14 26.25 -10.00 -1.88
CA GLU A 14 27.29 -10.36 -2.86
C GLU A 14 27.64 -9.21 -3.82
N TRP A 15 26.68 -8.36 -4.17
CA TRP A 15 26.84 -7.29 -5.18
C TRP A 15 27.20 -5.92 -4.59
N ASP A 16 27.40 -5.84 -3.27
CA ASP A 16 27.60 -4.62 -2.48
C ASP A 16 26.64 -3.45 -2.78
N TYR A 17 25.40 -3.77 -3.16
CA TYR A 17 24.42 -2.76 -3.56
C TYR A 17 23.45 -2.47 -2.40
N PRO A 18 23.44 -1.26 -1.80
CA PRO A 18 22.68 -1.00 -0.57
C PRO A 18 21.16 -0.96 -0.76
N TRP A 19 20.70 -0.70 -1.99
CA TRP A 19 19.29 -0.45 -2.26
C TRP A 19 18.42 -1.72 -2.30
N PRO A 20 18.83 -2.83 -2.93
CA PRO A 20 18.13 -4.11 -2.82
C PRO A 20 18.07 -4.61 -1.37
N ARG A 21 19.08 -4.32 -0.55
CA ARG A 21 19.07 -4.63 0.89
C ARG A 21 17.94 -3.91 1.63
N ILE A 22 17.77 -2.61 1.37
CA ILE A 22 16.68 -1.80 1.94
C ILE A 22 15.30 -2.36 1.56
N GLN A 23 15.12 -2.71 0.28
CA GLN A 23 13.84 -3.25 -0.19
C GLN A 23 13.58 -4.65 0.39
N ALA A 24 14.59 -5.53 0.42
CA ALA A 24 14.46 -6.86 1.00
C ALA A 24 14.07 -6.83 2.48
N LEU A 25 14.63 -5.89 3.27
CA LEU A 25 14.23 -5.70 4.66
C LEU A 25 12.80 -5.17 4.78
N HIS A 26 12.41 -4.21 3.93
CA HIS A 26 11.04 -3.70 3.92
C HIS A 26 10.02 -4.82 3.63
N ASP A 27 10.27 -5.61 2.58
CA ASP A 27 9.44 -6.75 2.20
C ASP A 27 9.42 -7.84 3.28
N LYS A 28 10.56 -8.12 3.91
CA LYS A 28 10.68 -9.05 5.04
C LYS A 28 9.85 -8.60 6.25
N GLY A 29 9.88 -7.31 6.57
CA GLY A 29 9.07 -6.75 7.65
C GLY A 29 7.57 -6.87 7.36
N LEU A 30 7.14 -6.57 6.13
CA LEU A 30 5.75 -6.76 5.70
C LEU A 30 5.33 -8.23 5.73
N ALA A 31 6.22 -9.15 5.36
CA ALA A 31 5.96 -10.59 5.43
C ALA A 31 5.75 -11.05 6.88
N TYR A 32 6.56 -10.57 7.84
CA TYR A 32 6.34 -10.86 9.25
C TYR A 32 5.00 -10.33 9.76
N LEU A 33 4.57 -9.13 9.33
CA LEU A 33 3.24 -8.62 9.67
C LEU A 33 2.12 -9.50 9.09
N GLY A 34 2.28 -9.99 7.86
CA GLY A 34 1.36 -10.96 7.27
C GLY A 34 1.25 -12.27 8.07
N MET A 35 2.33 -12.66 8.75
CA MET A 35 2.39 -13.81 9.65
C MET A 35 1.95 -13.49 11.09
N LYS A 36 1.52 -12.25 11.38
CA LYS A 36 1.18 -11.76 12.72
C LYS A 36 2.35 -11.79 13.72
N SER A 37 3.57 -11.76 13.20
CA SER A 37 4.84 -11.71 13.95
C SER A 37 5.30 -10.26 14.13
N ILE A 38 4.59 -9.50 14.98
CA ILE A 38 4.81 -8.06 15.14
C ILE A 38 6.19 -7.74 15.73
N ASN A 39 6.69 -8.55 16.67
CA ASN A 39 7.99 -8.32 17.30
C ASN A 39 9.14 -8.49 16.30
N GLU A 40 9.04 -9.49 15.43
CA GLU A 40 9.99 -9.75 14.36
C GLU A 40 9.96 -8.63 13.31
N ALA A 41 8.76 -8.14 12.95
CA ALA A 41 8.61 -6.98 12.08
C ALA A 41 9.25 -5.72 12.69
N GLN A 42 9.12 -5.52 14.01
CA GLN A 42 9.77 -4.41 14.71
C GLN A 42 11.29 -4.53 14.67
N GLY A 43 11.84 -5.72 14.93
CA GLY A 43 13.29 -5.94 14.83
C GLY A 43 13.83 -5.66 13.42
N VAL A 44 13.09 -6.05 12.37
CA VAL A 44 13.43 -5.73 10.98
C VAL A 44 13.33 -4.23 10.70
N ALA A 45 12.37 -3.52 11.30
CA ALA A 45 12.26 -2.06 11.16
C ALA A 45 13.48 -1.34 11.78
N ASP A 46 13.96 -1.81 12.93
CA ASP A 46 15.15 -1.25 13.58
C ASP A 46 16.41 -1.48 12.73
N GLU A 47 16.59 -2.70 12.20
CA GLU A 47 17.67 -3.04 11.27
C GLU A 47 17.62 -2.18 10.00
N LEU A 48 16.43 -2.02 9.42
CA LEU A 48 16.21 -1.18 8.23
C LEU A 48 16.59 0.27 8.49
N LYS A 49 16.23 0.82 9.65
CA LYS A 49 16.58 2.19 10.04
C LYS A 49 18.10 2.36 10.15
N GLU A 50 18.76 1.45 10.87
CA GLU A 50 20.20 1.50 11.08
C GLU A 50 20.97 1.43 9.74
N LEU A 51 20.55 0.53 8.84
CA LEU A 51 21.13 0.40 7.51
C LEU A 51 21.01 1.70 6.70
N ILE A 52 19.85 2.36 6.76
CA ILE A 52 19.61 3.62 6.03
C ILE A 52 20.43 4.77 6.62
N GLU A 53 20.52 4.86 7.94
CA GLU A 53 21.25 5.93 8.64
C GLU A 53 22.77 5.84 8.40
N LYS A 54 23.32 4.63 8.30
CA LYS A 54 24.73 4.40 7.95
C LYS A 54 25.01 4.54 6.44
N GLY A 55 23.98 4.44 5.61
CA GLY A 55 24.10 4.43 4.16
C GLY A 55 24.00 5.81 3.49
N MET A 56 24.24 5.84 2.18
CA MET A 56 24.14 7.07 1.36
C MET A 56 22.69 7.41 0.97
N PHE A 57 21.77 6.45 1.04
CA PHE A 57 20.39 6.60 0.56
C PHE A 57 19.43 7.13 1.63
N ARG A 58 19.70 8.31 2.17
CA ARG A 58 18.91 8.88 3.29
C ARG A 58 17.41 9.00 3.01
N LYS A 59 17.00 9.26 1.77
CA LYS A 59 15.58 9.33 1.36
C LYS A 59 14.87 7.97 1.38
N SER A 60 15.60 6.87 1.55
CA SER A 60 15.02 5.54 1.76
C SER A 60 14.41 5.37 3.15
N ILE A 61 14.58 6.34 4.06
CA ILE A 61 13.89 6.34 5.36
C ILE A 61 12.36 6.26 5.23
N ARG A 62 11.80 6.57 4.06
CA ARG A 62 10.39 6.30 3.72
C ARG A 62 9.96 4.86 3.96
N PHE A 63 10.81 3.87 3.69
CA PHE A 63 10.48 2.45 3.90
C PHE A 63 10.40 2.11 5.38
N TYR A 64 11.32 2.65 6.18
CA TYR A 64 11.24 2.54 7.64
C TYR A 64 9.94 3.16 8.16
N TYR A 65 9.63 4.41 7.78
CA TYR A 65 8.39 5.06 8.19
C TYR A 65 7.14 4.30 7.74
N HIS A 66 7.16 3.72 6.54
CA HIS A 66 6.06 2.87 6.09
C HIS A 66 5.95 1.60 6.91
N LEU A 67 7.04 0.90 7.19
CA LEU A 67 7.01 -0.36 7.95
C LEU A 67 6.50 -0.12 9.38
N ILE A 68 6.99 0.91 10.08
CA ILE A 68 6.46 1.24 11.42
C ILE A 68 5.02 1.75 11.36
N GLY A 69 4.62 2.43 10.28
CA GLY A 69 3.22 2.79 10.04
C GLY A 69 2.33 1.54 9.91
N MET A 70 2.81 0.49 9.23
CA MET A 70 2.11 -0.79 9.12
C MET A 70 2.07 -1.54 10.46
N ILE A 71 3.15 -1.50 11.25
CA ILE A 71 3.17 -2.06 12.61
C ILE A 71 2.10 -1.38 13.49
N GLU A 72 2.02 -0.04 13.47
CA GLU A 72 1.01 0.71 14.21
C GLU A 72 -0.41 0.44 13.70
N LEU A 73 -0.58 0.21 12.39
CA LEU A 73 -1.86 -0.17 11.80
C LEU A 73 -2.33 -1.54 12.30
N GLU A 74 -1.44 -2.51 12.40
CA GLU A 74 -1.71 -3.85 12.97
C GLU A 74 -2.00 -3.79 14.47
N ASN A 75 -1.36 -2.87 15.20
CA ASN A 75 -1.64 -2.59 16.61
C ASN A 75 -2.90 -1.73 16.82
N GLU A 76 -3.68 -1.45 15.78
CA GLU A 76 -4.89 -0.60 15.80
C GLU A 76 -4.64 0.86 16.25
N ASN A 77 -3.39 1.31 16.25
CA ASN A 77 -3.00 2.68 16.57
C ASN A 77 -3.13 3.59 15.34
N PHE A 78 -4.35 3.72 14.81
CA PHE A 78 -4.61 4.32 13.50
C PHE A 78 -4.09 5.76 13.34
N SER A 79 -4.17 6.59 14.40
CA SER A 79 -3.65 7.96 14.33
C SER A 79 -2.12 7.99 14.15
N LYS A 80 -1.40 7.11 14.85
CA LYS A 80 0.07 7.01 14.69
C LYS A 80 0.45 6.46 13.33
N ALA A 81 -0.29 5.45 12.85
CA ALA A 81 -0.10 4.90 11.52
C ALA A 81 -0.22 6.00 10.45
N VAL A 82 -1.25 6.83 10.51
CA VAL A 82 -1.44 8.00 9.63
C VAL A 82 -0.23 8.94 9.67
N ASP A 83 0.28 9.28 10.86
CA ASP A 83 1.43 10.18 11.00
C ASP A 83 2.70 9.60 10.38
N TYR A 84 2.94 8.29 10.56
CA TYR A 84 4.08 7.62 9.96
C TYR A 84 3.95 7.48 8.44
N PHE A 85 2.76 7.19 7.90
CA PHE A 85 2.55 7.16 6.45
C PHE A 85 2.71 8.54 5.81
N LYS A 86 2.25 9.61 6.46
CA LYS A 86 2.53 10.99 6.02
C LYS A 86 4.02 11.29 5.97
N LYS A 87 4.77 10.88 6.99
CA LYS A 87 6.24 10.98 7.00
C LYS A 87 6.83 10.18 5.85
N ALA A 88 6.39 8.95 5.60
CA ALA A 88 6.89 8.15 4.49
C ALA A 88 6.68 8.87 3.14
N ILE A 89 5.48 9.39 2.90
CA ILE A 89 5.11 10.09 1.67
C ILE A 89 5.95 11.36 1.45
N SER A 90 6.31 12.10 2.50
CA SER A 90 7.11 13.33 2.35
C SER A 90 8.53 13.08 1.83
N PHE A 91 9.03 11.84 1.93
CA PHE A 91 10.31 11.41 1.38
C PHE A 91 10.19 10.71 0.01
N VAL A 92 8.97 10.50 -0.51
CA VAL A 92 8.74 9.94 -1.84
C VAL A 92 9.16 11.00 -2.88
N PRO A 93 10.09 10.70 -3.80
CA PRO A 93 10.50 11.64 -4.84
C PRO A 93 9.33 11.93 -5.79
N PHE A 94 9.26 13.15 -6.35
CA PHE A 94 8.22 13.53 -7.30
C PHE A 94 8.16 12.57 -8.51
N GLN A 95 6.96 12.38 -9.06
CA GLN A 95 6.74 11.58 -10.27
C GLN A 95 7.39 12.27 -11.47
N TYR A 96 8.59 11.85 -11.83
CA TYR A 96 9.19 12.21 -13.10
C TYR A 96 9.04 11.07 -14.11
N PHE A 97 8.96 11.42 -15.39
CA PHE A 97 8.91 10.49 -16.51
C PHE A 97 10.32 10.41 -17.12
N THR A 98 11.28 9.83 -16.41
CA THR A 98 12.61 9.55 -16.96
C THR A 98 13.00 8.11 -16.69
N LEU A 99 13.67 7.49 -17.68
CA LEU A 99 14.19 6.11 -17.70
C LEU A 99 13.36 5.08 -16.88
N PRO A 100 12.45 4.30 -17.50
CA PRO A 100 11.58 3.33 -16.84
C PRO A 100 12.27 2.35 -15.86
N TRP A 101 13.56 2.07 -16.05
CA TRP A 101 14.36 1.17 -15.22
C TRP A 101 14.87 1.80 -13.91
N LEU A 102 14.82 3.14 -13.80
CA LEU A 102 15.40 3.90 -12.68
C LEU A 102 14.34 4.46 -11.73
N ILE A 103 13.09 4.61 -12.18
CA ILE A 103 12.02 5.19 -11.35
C ILE A 103 11.17 4.08 -10.77
N LYS A 104 11.23 3.97 -9.44
CA LYS A 104 10.26 3.16 -8.71
C LYS A 104 8.95 3.93 -8.55
N HIS A 105 7.85 3.40 -9.07
CA HIS A 105 6.52 4.02 -8.99
C HIS A 105 5.80 3.77 -7.65
N GLU A 106 6.54 3.81 -6.54
CA GLU A 106 6.07 3.39 -5.20
C GLU A 106 4.96 4.26 -4.60
N HIS A 107 4.60 5.36 -5.27
CA HIS A 107 3.56 6.27 -4.82
C HIS A 107 2.26 5.54 -4.49
N ALA A 108 1.87 4.57 -5.33
CA ALA A 108 0.66 3.79 -5.11
C ALA A 108 0.71 3.02 -3.78
N LEU A 109 1.84 2.38 -3.46
CA LEU A 109 2.03 1.66 -2.21
C LEU A 109 1.87 2.59 -0.99
N PHE A 110 2.60 3.70 -0.96
CA PHE A 110 2.56 4.63 0.19
C PHE A 110 1.19 5.31 0.35
N ILE A 111 0.57 5.74 -0.76
CA ILE A 111 -0.74 6.38 -0.75
C ILE A 111 -1.82 5.38 -0.31
N ASN A 112 -1.77 4.15 -0.79
CA ASN A 112 -2.71 3.10 -0.39
C ASN A 112 -2.68 2.87 1.13
N SER A 113 -1.50 2.73 1.72
CA SER A 113 -1.36 2.54 3.18
C SER A 113 -1.92 3.72 3.98
N LEU A 114 -1.69 4.96 3.53
CA LEU A 114 -2.29 6.15 4.13
C LEU A 114 -3.83 6.14 4.01
N ALA A 115 -4.35 5.84 2.82
CA ALA A 115 -5.78 5.81 2.54
C ALA A 115 -6.51 4.76 3.41
N LEU A 116 -5.90 3.57 3.57
CA LEU A 116 -6.37 2.51 4.45
C LEU A 116 -6.32 2.90 5.93
N ALA A 117 -5.26 3.56 6.37
CA ALA A 117 -5.15 4.04 7.75
C ALA A 117 -6.23 5.09 8.06
N TYR A 118 -6.51 6.02 7.13
CA TYR A 118 -7.63 6.95 7.26
C TYR A 118 -8.98 6.25 7.31
N TYR A 119 -9.19 5.23 6.47
CA TYR A 119 -10.43 4.44 6.49
C TYR A 119 -10.64 3.78 7.85
N LYS A 120 -9.60 3.12 8.38
CA LYS A 120 -9.62 2.45 9.70
C LYS A 120 -9.80 3.44 10.86
N ALA A 121 -9.26 4.64 10.74
CA ALA A 121 -9.48 5.74 11.68
C ALA A 121 -10.88 6.38 11.59
N GLY A 122 -11.73 5.96 10.65
CA GLY A 122 -13.05 6.56 10.42
C GLY A 122 -13.02 7.91 9.69
N HIS A 123 -11.87 8.33 9.17
CA HIS A 123 -11.70 9.57 8.41
C HIS A 123 -12.07 9.36 6.94
N LEU A 124 -13.35 9.09 6.67
CA LEU A 124 -13.85 8.70 5.35
C LEU A 124 -13.52 9.71 4.24
N ASP A 125 -13.64 11.03 4.51
CA ASP A 125 -13.34 12.05 3.51
C ASP A 125 -11.88 12.03 3.06
N LYS A 126 -10.95 11.98 4.04
CA LYS A 126 -9.52 11.89 3.77
C LYS A 126 -9.15 10.57 3.10
N SER A 127 -9.82 9.48 3.47
CA SER A 127 -9.62 8.19 2.83
C SER A 127 -10.03 8.22 1.36
N SER A 128 -11.21 8.78 1.04
CA SER A 128 -11.65 8.92 -0.36
C SER A 128 -10.70 9.81 -1.16
N GLU A 129 -10.22 10.93 -0.60
CA GLU A 129 -9.28 11.84 -1.28
C GLU A 129 -7.98 11.12 -1.69
N GLU A 130 -7.40 10.33 -0.79
CA GLU A 130 -6.16 9.59 -1.09
C GLU A 130 -6.39 8.43 -2.07
N PHE A 131 -7.54 7.72 -2.01
CA PHE A 131 -7.86 6.72 -3.03
C PHE A 131 -8.13 7.35 -4.40
N GLU A 132 -8.83 8.49 -4.48
CA GLU A 132 -8.99 9.26 -5.71
C GLU A 132 -7.63 9.71 -6.27
N ARG A 133 -6.74 10.21 -5.41
CA ARG A 133 -5.35 10.53 -5.75
C ARG A 133 -4.58 9.31 -6.28
N LEU A 134 -4.80 8.12 -5.73
CA LEU A 134 -4.18 6.88 -6.22
C LEU A 134 -4.67 6.53 -7.63
N THR A 135 -5.98 6.61 -7.86
CA THR A 135 -6.56 6.32 -9.18
C THR A 135 -6.17 7.34 -10.26
N SER A 136 -5.69 8.53 -9.89
CA SER A 136 -5.19 9.54 -10.83
C SER A 136 -3.69 9.42 -11.15
N LEU A 137 -2.96 8.48 -10.53
CA LEU A 137 -1.55 8.28 -10.81
C LEU A 137 -1.33 7.72 -12.22
N SER A 138 -0.58 8.44 -13.05
CA SER A 138 -0.31 8.09 -14.45
C SER A 138 0.28 6.69 -14.65
N LEU A 139 1.09 6.23 -13.70
CA LEU A 139 1.79 4.95 -13.75
C LEU A 139 1.35 3.97 -12.66
N GLY A 140 0.34 4.35 -11.84
CA GLY A 140 -0.21 3.47 -10.81
C GLY A 140 -0.77 2.19 -11.41
N ARG A 141 -1.49 2.29 -12.52
CA ARG A 141 -2.05 1.13 -13.23
C ARG A 141 -0.99 0.17 -13.79
N LEU A 142 0.19 0.66 -14.20
CA LEU A 142 1.19 -0.16 -14.88
C LEU A 142 2.01 -1.02 -13.89
N TYR A 143 2.37 -0.45 -12.75
CA TYR A 143 3.26 -1.12 -11.78
C TYR A 143 2.56 -1.62 -10.52
N TYR A 144 1.36 -1.11 -10.24
CA TYR A 144 0.58 -1.41 -9.05
C TYR A 144 -0.90 -1.62 -9.45
N GLY A 145 -1.12 -2.44 -10.48
CA GLY A 145 -2.44 -2.67 -11.08
C GLY A 145 -3.46 -3.24 -10.09
N ASP A 146 -3.01 -4.11 -9.18
CA ASP A 146 -3.79 -4.68 -8.10
C ASP A 146 -4.25 -3.60 -7.10
N ILE A 147 -3.33 -2.75 -6.63
CA ILE A 147 -3.63 -1.62 -5.73
C ILE A 147 -4.56 -0.60 -6.43
N TYR A 148 -4.25 -0.29 -7.68
CA TYR A 148 -5.07 0.61 -8.51
C TYR A 148 -6.51 0.11 -8.61
N ALA A 149 -6.69 -1.17 -8.94
CA ALA A 149 -8.03 -1.73 -9.07
C ALA A 149 -8.74 -1.82 -7.71
N ARG A 150 -8.06 -2.29 -6.65
CA ARG A 150 -8.60 -2.34 -5.27
C ARG A 150 -9.00 -0.96 -4.72
N SER A 151 -8.41 0.13 -5.23
CA SER A 151 -8.80 1.49 -4.86
C SER A 151 -10.24 1.81 -5.24
N PHE A 152 -10.73 1.31 -6.39
CA PHE A 152 -12.14 1.46 -6.77
C PHE A 152 -13.06 0.69 -5.83
N TYR A 153 -12.70 -0.52 -5.41
CA TYR A 153 -13.47 -1.25 -4.40
C TYR A 153 -13.56 -0.46 -3.07
N MET A 154 -12.44 0.11 -2.61
CA MET A 154 -12.43 0.92 -1.40
C MET A 154 -13.25 2.21 -1.54
N LEU A 155 -13.17 2.90 -2.68
CA LEU A 155 -14.03 4.05 -2.98
C LEU A 155 -15.51 3.68 -2.97
N GLY A 156 -15.87 2.53 -3.55
CA GLY A 156 -17.22 1.96 -3.48
C GLY A 156 -17.72 1.85 -2.05
N LYS A 157 -16.92 1.26 -1.15
CA LYS A 157 -17.23 1.11 0.28
C LYS A 157 -17.37 2.44 0.99
N ILE A 158 -16.46 3.37 0.74
CA ILE A 158 -16.47 4.69 1.37
C ILE A 158 -17.70 5.47 0.94
N PHE A 159 -18.03 5.49 -0.35
CA PHE A 159 -19.21 6.18 -0.86
C PHE A 159 -20.52 5.53 -0.40
N GLU A 160 -20.57 4.20 -0.30
CA GLU A 160 -21.70 3.49 0.29
C GLU A 160 -21.92 3.92 1.75
N GLN A 161 -20.86 3.96 2.57
CA GLN A 161 -20.93 4.41 3.97
C GLN A 161 -21.36 5.87 4.10
N LYS A 162 -21.01 6.71 3.12
CA LYS A 162 -21.44 8.12 3.04
C LYS A 162 -22.86 8.30 2.51
N GLY A 163 -23.56 7.23 2.13
CA GLY A 163 -24.88 7.28 1.52
C GLY A 163 -24.90 7.75 0.07
N TRP A 164 -23.73 7.84 -0.58
CA TRP A 164 -23.57 8.30 -1.96
C TRP A 164 -23.71 7.14 -2.94
N LYS A 165 -24.93 6.61 -3.02
CA LYS A 165 -25.27 5.40 -3.77
C LYS A 165 -24.77 5.37 -5.22
N GLY A 166 -24.97 6.45 -5.98
CA GLY A 166 -24.53 6.50 -7.38
C GLY A 166 -23.02 6.31 -7.55
N LYS A 167 -22.24 7.06 -6.76
CA LYS A 167 -20.77 6.94 -6.75
C LYS A 167 -20.31 5.56 -6.27
N ALA A 168 -21.01 4.96 -5.31
CA ALA A 168 -20.69 3.61 -4.85
C ALA A 168 -20.86 2.57 -5.96
N ILE A 169 -21.98 2.63 -6.70
CA ILE A 169 -22.26 1.75 -7.85
C ILE A 169 -21.18 1.90 -8.92
N GLU A 170 -20.88 3.13 -9.34
CA GLU A 170 -19.86 3.41 -10.37
C GLU A 170 -18.50 2.80 -10.01
N ASN A 171 -18.09 2.91 -8.75
CA ASN A 171 -16.80 2.41 -8.28
C ASN A 171 -16.79 0.87 -8.16
N TYR A 172 -17.85 0.23 -7.68
CA TYR A 172 -17.93 -1.23 -7.66
C TYR A 172 -17.96 -1.82 -9.07
N GLU A 173 -18.72 -1.22 -10.01
CA GLU A 173 -18.73 -1.64 -11.41
C GLU A 173 -17.34 -1.52 -12.04
N LYS A 174 -16.63 -0.41 -11.75
CA LYS A 174 -15.28 -0.22 -12.28
C LYS A 174 -14.29 -1.24 -11.73
N PHE A 175 -14.37 -1.56 -10.44
CA PHE A 175 -13.56 -2.61 -9.82
C PHE A 175 -13.81 -3.98 -10.47
N LEU A 176 -15.08 -4.36 -10.64
CA LEU A 176 -15.45 -5.64 -11.24
C LEU A 176 -15.05 -5.74 -12.71
N ASP A 177 -15.16 -4.66 -13.50
CA ASP A 177 -14.67 -4.64 -14.89
C ASP A 177 -13.14 -4.84 -14.97
N LEU A 178 -12.38 -4.27 -14.03
CA LEU A 178 -10.92 -4.45 -13.96
C LEU A 178 -10.52 -5.86 -13.53
N TRP A 179 -11.35 -6.56 -12.76
CA TRP A 179 -11.09 -7.90 -12.21
C TRP A 179 -11.88 -9.02 -12.89
N LYS A 180 -12.58 -8.76 -14.00
CA LYS A 180 -13.47 -9.73 -14.66
C LYS A 180 -12.77 -11.01 -15.14
N ASP A 181 -11.48 -10.94 -15.41
CA ASP A 181 -10.64 -12.05 -15.88
C ASP A 181 -9.69 -12.56 -14.79
N ALA A 182 -9.92 -12.20 -13.54
CA ALA A 182 -9.07 -12.62 -12.43
C ALA A 182 -9.35 -14.05 -11.98
N ASP A 183 -8.34 -14.66 -11.36
CA ASP A 183 -8.49 -15.97 -10.74
C ASP A 183 -9.59 -15.96 -9.65
N PRO A 184 -10.34 -17.06 -9.50
CA PRO A 184 -11.41 -17.15 -8.50
C PRO A 184 -10.86 -17.12 -7.06
N GLY A 185 -11.75 -16.82 -6.09
CA GLY A 185 -11.43 -16.86 -4.66
C GLY A 185 -10.99 -15.54 -4.05
N ILE A 186 -11.24 -14.42 -4.73
CA ILE A 186 -10.89 -13.08 -4.26
C ILE A 186 -12.07 -12.48 -3.52
N ALA A 187 -11.96 -12.42 -2.19
CA ALA A 187 -13.03 -12.00 -1.30
C ALA A 187 -13.60 -10.61 -1.65
N GLU A 188 -12.77 -9.69 -2.15
CA GLU A 188 -13.23 -8.36 -2.57
C GLU A 188 -14.17 -8.41 -3.78
N ILE A 189 -14.01 -9.37 -4.71
CA ILE A 189 -14.90 -9.54 -5.87
C ILE A 189 -16.29 -9.95 -5.39
N GLU A 190 -16.36 -11.01 -4.57
CA GLU A 190 -17.62 -11.53 -4.03
C GLU A 190 -18.36 -10.47 -3.18
N ASP A 191 -17.63 -9.71 -2.34
CA ASP A 191 -18.21 -8.62 -1.55
C ASP A 191 -18.72 -7.49 -2.44
N ALA A 192 -17.96 -7.08 -3.46
CA ALA A 192 -18.36 -6.04 -4.40
C ALA A 192 -19.62 -6.42 -5.19
N GLU A 193 -19.72 -7.65 -5.69
CA GLU A 193 -20.92 -8.15 -6.39
C GLU A 193 -22.15 -8.10 -5.49
N LYS A 194 -22.02 -8.59 -4.25
CA LYS A 194 -23.10 -8.61 -3.26
C LYS A 194 -23.59 -7.19 -2.94
N ARG A 195 -22.65 -6.26 -2.69
CA ARG A 195 -22.96 -4.86 -2.39
C ARG A 195 -23.60 -4.16 -3.58
N LEU A 196 -23.06 -4.35 -4.78
CA LEU A 196 -23.62 -3.80 -6.01
C LEU A 196 -25.06 -4.27 -6.25
N ALA A 197 -25.33 -5.57 -6.09
CA ALA A 197 -26.68 -6.13 -6.18
C ALA A 197 -27.62 -5.58 -5.08
N GLY A 198 -27.10 -5.36 -3.88
CA GLY A 198 -27.84 -4.69 -2.78
C GLY A 198 -28.25 -3.27 -3.15
N LEU A 199 -27.29 -2.46 -3.63
CA LEU A 199 -27.53 -1.07 -4.01
C LEU A 199 -28.50 -0.95 -5.19
N LYS A 200 -28.38 -1.79 -6.22
CA LYS A 200 -29.28 -1.73 -7.40
C LYS A 200 -30.74 -2.10 -7.12
N ARG A 201 -31.03 -2.76 -6.00
CA ARG A 201 -32.40 -3.16 -5.61
C ARG A 201 -33.12 -2.15 -4.72
N GLN A 202 -32.38 -1.24 -4.10
CA GLN A 202 -32.92 -0.11 -3.34
C GLN A 202 -33.37 1.01 -4.30
#